data_AF-A0A9W8XVU0-F1
#
_entry.id   AF-A0A9W8XVU0-F1
#
_cell.length_a   1.000
_cell.length_b   1.000
_cell.length_c   1.000
_cell.angle_alpha   90.00
_cell.angle_beta   90.00
_cell.angle_gamma   90.00
#
_symmetry.space_group_name_H-M   'P 1'
#
loop_
_entity.id
_entity.type
_entity.pdbx_description
1 polymer ?
#
loop_
_entity_poly.entity_id
_entity_poly.type
_entity_poly.pdbx_seq_one_letter_code
_entity_poly.pdbx_strand_id
1 'polypeptide(L)'
;MEDGAVQLVPGRSIGFMTLGCSLHEILTTIKAEVRAFPRFQLYHDDSRPIASPVHIVLPDNGLRLQFDGPDQRLRLIEVLDFTKARLIYKDVEVYKPTEGHGGISTGPSSGPRFRHIYDKLLGPTYGGEYMPPNNGDISANGTYNLSYPGVAFNFPVQHAAYSPKKDFISLLSSSATGPAKSMAIFNGESWQKARSSLFTAPPPNPRAFVLSGKGKEGSPDEIELVRVHGEGRIELVRRSSPSFWIILSETTPQDLIMELGAPDSIYRKNDHRLSIHKDRRISDVSETSGARLTPDELLGSDRGSAIDTDNDDDWEGDNEAAIEVQEREVAAAEHFYNYYHHGFDILISQPTQISPPSQTSDSSTSEAQGELSAQPLNHLTATKIIFHGNVPGSYQFNRHRRCRWTLDHVPSELRREPLNSEMSFADISRELKNVHREYYATEEEERLQQRGMALNRGWGDSPGSSVELLGGWEDSSNKKSKFANAGSDLLEGAGDVGNVELFGFPGMVFEVLKNGAVSSLTVY
;
A
#
# COMPACT_ATOMS: atom_id res chain seq x y z
N MET A 1 -26.73 -8.93 3.72
CA MET A 1 -26.78 -9.46 5.10
C MET A 1 -28.04 -10.30 5.24
N GLU A 2 -27.93 -11.63 5.26
CA GLU A 2 -29.00 -12.45 5.85
C GLU A 2 -28.91 -12.28 7.37
N ASP A 3 -29.95 -11.66 7.96
CA ASP A 3 -30.39 -11.70 9.36
C ASP A 3 -29.40 -11.61 10.54
N GLY A 4 -28.15 -11.20 10.34
CA GLY A 4 -27.22 -10.90 11.42
C GLY A 4 -27.28 -9.42 11.81
N ALA A 5 -27.87 -9.09 12.95
CA ALA A 5 -27.67 -7.77 13.52
C ALA A 5 -26.20 -7.58 13.94
N VAL A 6 -25.64 -6.40 13.67
CA VAL A 6 -24.21 -6.12 13.87
C VAL A 6 -23.98 -5.51 15.25
N GLN A 7 -23.02 -6.03 15.99
CA GLN A 7 -22.68 -5.52 17.32
C GLN A 7 -22.01 -4.14 17.22
N LEU A 8 -22.59 -3.17 17.93
CA LEU A 8 -22.02 -1.85 18.17
C LEU A 8 -21.23 -1.87 19.47
N VAL A 9 -19.98 -1.40 19.42
CA VAL A 9 -19.15 -1.13 20.61
C VAL A 9 -18.74 0.34 20.58
N PRO A 10 -19.36 1.22 21.40
CA PRO A 10 -19.02 2.63 21.47
C PRO A 10 -17.53 2.85 21.68
N GLY A 11 -16.96 3.79 20.92
CA GLY A 11 -15.53 4.09 20.99
C GLY A 11 -14.60 3.06 20.34
N ARG A 12 -15.14 1.97 19.76
CA ARG A 12 -14.32 0.87 19.26
C ARG A 12 -14.72 0.36 17.88
N SER A 13 -15.95 -0.13 17.66
CA SER A 13 -16.27 -0.81 16.41
C SER A 13 -17.76 -0.92 16.07
N ILE A 14 -18.03 -1.21 14.79
CA ILE A 14 -19.27 -1.80 14.30
C ILE A 14 -18.90 -3.11 13.58
N GLY A 15 -19.25 -4.26 14.18
CA GLY A 15 -18.84 -5.56 13.64
C GLY A 15 -17.31 -5.67 13.55
N PHE A 16 -16.79 -6.10 12.39
CA PHE A 16 -15.35 -6.16 12.14
C PHE A 16 -14.70 -4.79 11.92
N MET A 17 -15.48 -3.76 11.58
CA MET A 17 -14.97 -2.40 11.32
C MET A 17 -14.57 -1.75 12.64
N THR A 18 -13.30 -1.92 13.02
CA THR A 18 -12.74 -1.43 14.28
C THR A 18 -11.93 -0.15 14.05
N LEU A 19 -12.14 0.85 14.89
CA LEU A 19 -11.37 2.08 14.88
C LEU A 19 -9.89 1.75 15.06
N GLY A 20 -9.06 2.29 14.18
CA GLY A 20 -7.65 1.95 14.05
C GLY A 20 -7.37 0.86 13.02
N CYS A 21 -8.32 0.11 12.47
CA CYS A 21 -7.97 -0.81 11.38
C CYS A 21 -7.45 -0.06 10.15
N SER A 22 -6.55 -0.67 9.39
CA SER A 22 -6.03 -0.07 8.16
C SER A 22 -7.09 -0.09 7.04
N LEU A 23 -6.97 0.85 6.12
CA LEU A 23 -7.76 0.93 4.90
C LEU A 23 -7.69 -0.37 4.09
N HIS A 24 -6.48 -0.93 3.98
CA HIS A 24 -6.21 -2.19 3.29
C HIS A 24 -6.98 -3.35 3.91
N GLU A 25 -6.94 -3.51 5.23
CA GLU A 25 -7.65 -4.58 5.94
C GLU A 25 -9.17 -4.50 5.72
N ILE A 26 -9.74 -3.29 5.88
CA ILE A 26 -11.17 -3.06 5.75
C ILE A 26 -11.65 -3.30 4.32
N LEU A 27 -10.93 -2.77 3.32
CA LEU A 27 -11.29 -2.98 1.91
C LEU A 27 -11.10 -4.44 1.49
N THR A 28 -10.08 -5.13 1.99
CA THR A 28 -9.86 -6.56 1.71
C THR A 28 -11.04 -7.38 2.24
N THR A 29 -11.50 -7.10 3.47
CA THR A 29 -12.67 -7.76 4.06
C THR A 29 -13.95 -7.44 3.30
N ILE A 30 -14.20 -6.17 2.95
CA ILE A 30 -15.35 -5.73 2.15
C ILE A 30 -15.38 -6.44 0.79
N LYS A 31 -14.23 -6.53 0.11
CA LYS A 31 -14.10 -7.19 -1.21
C LYS A 31 -14.29 -8.70 -1.12
N ALA A 32 -13.88 -9.33 -0.02
CA ALA A 32 -14.10 -10.77 0.21
C ALA A 32 -15.59 -11.08 0.47
N GLU A 33 -16.30 -10.19 1.15
CA GLU A 33 -17.71 -10.36 1.53
C GLU A 33 -18.70 -9.69 0.54
N VAL A 34 -18.60 -10.03 -0.75
CA VAL A 34 -19.41 -9.41 -1.84
C VAL A 34 -20.92 -9.47 -1.58
N ARG A 35 -21.43 -10.51 -0.89
CA ARG A 35 -22.85 -10.62 -0.53
C ARG A 35 -23.28 -9.65 0.58
N ALA A 36 -22.38 -9.32 1.51
CA ALA A 36 -22.66 -8.39 2.59
C ALA A 36 -22.46 -6.94 2.15
N PHE A 37 -21.48 -6.70 1.26
CA PHE A 37 -21.12 -5.40 0.74
C PHE A 37 -21.10 -5.42 -0.80
N PRO A 38 -22.28 -5.40 -1.45
CA PRO A 38 -22.38 -5.52 -2.90
C PRO A 38 -21.75 -4.35 -3.65
N ARG A 39 -21.69 -3.17 -3.00
CA ARG A 39 -21.13 -1.97 -3.58
C ARG A 39 -20.54 -1.07 -2.49
N PHE A 40 -19.40 -0.47 -2.81
CA PHE A 40 -18.82 0.62 -2.04
C PHE A 40 -18.41 1.75 -2.98
N GLN A 41 -18.28 2.96 -2.44
CA GLN A 41 -17.77 4.13 -3.15
C GLN A 41 -16.56 4.66 -2.40
N LEU A 42 -15.48 4.96 -3.12
CA LEU A 42 -14.26 5.52 -2.57
C LEU A 42 -14.15 6.99 -2.97
N TYR A 43 -13.93 7.86 -1.99
CA TYR A 43 -13.68 9.28 -2.21
C TYR A 43 -12.31 9.65 -1.63
N HIS A 44 -11.50 10.36 -2.42
CA HIS A 44 -10.20 10.88 -2.02
C HIS A 44 -9.94 12.22 -2.72
N ASP A 45 -8.90 12.92 -2.26
CA ASP A 45 -8.41 14.17 -2.85
C ASP A 45 -7.23 13.85 -3.77
N ASP A 46 -7.43 13.95 -5.09
CA ASP A 46 -6.41 13.65 -6.11
C ASP A 46 -5.16 14.52 -5.97
N SER A 47 -5.31 15.74 -5.44
CA SER A 47 -4.21 16.68 -5.29
C SER A 47 -3.34 16.39 -4.06
N ARG A 48 -3.94 15.78 -3.02
CA ARG A 48 -3.29 15.51 -1.73
C ARG A 48 -3.74 14.16 -1.15
N PRO A 49 -3.49 13.04 -1.85
CA PRO A 49 -4.05 11.74 -1.50
C PRO A 49 -3.49 11.15 -0.19
N ILE A 50 -2.33 11.64 0.28
CA ILE A 50 -1.69 11.20 1.53
C ILE A 50 -2.01 12.14 2.70
N ALA A 51 -2.34 13.41 2.46
CA ALA A 51 -2.62 14.36 3.55
C ALA A 51 -4.11 14.42 3.91
N SER A 52 -4.97 14.32 2.90
CA SER A 52 -6.43 14.40 3.07
C SER A 52 -7.02 13.05 3.51
N PRO A 53 -8.08 13.05 4.36
CA PRO A 53 -8.80 11.83 4.71
C PRO A 53 -9.38 11.09 3.50
N VAL A 54 -9.44 9.77 3.59
CA VAL A 54 -10.06 8.90 2.58
C VAL A 54 -11.41 8.41 3.09
N HIS A 55 -12.46 8.49 2.28
CA HIS A 55 -13.79 8.06 2.67
C HIS A 55 -14.24 6.83 1.89
N ILE A 56 -14.80 5.85 2.59
CA ILE A 56 -15.54 4.74 2.01
C ILE A 56 -17.01 4.89 2.37
N VAL A 57 -17.88 4.96 1.37
CA VAL A 57 -19.34 4.92 1.57
C VAL A 57 -19.85 3.54 1.22
N LEU A 58 -20.63 2.96 2.14
CA LEU A 58 -21.31 1.67 2.02
C LEU A 58 -22.82 1.94 1.95
N PRO A 59 -23.33 2.32 0.76
CA PRO A 59 -24.69 2.85 0.59
C PRO A 59 -25.78 1.81 0.85
N ASP A 60 -25.49 0.54 0.63
CA ASP A 60 -26.40 -0.59 0.88
C ASP A 60 -26.43 -1.00 2.35
N ASN A 61 -25.42 -0.58 3.12
CA ASN A 61 -25.32 -0.84 4.57
C ASN A 61 -25.64 0.42 5.39
N GLY A 62 -25.77 1.59 4.76
CA GLY A 62 -26.05 2.86 5.42
C GLY A 62 -24.86 3.43 6.20
N LEU A 63 -23.63 3.03 5.86
CA LEU A 63 -22.42 3.40 6.60
C LEU A 63 -21.49 4.29 5.77
N ARG A 64 -20.71 5.12 6.47
CA ARG A 64 -19.56 5.85 5.93
C ARG A 64 -18.38 5.69 6.86
N LEU A 65 -17.25 5.29 6.31
CA LEU A 65 -15.99 5.08 7.00
C LEU A 65 -15.02 6.17 6.59
N GLN A 66 -14.33 6.80 7.54
CA GLN A 66 -13.31 7.80 7.24
C GLN A 66 -11.96 7.37 7.81
N PHE A 67 -10.95 7.37 6.96
CA PHE A 67 -9.57 7.03 7.26
C PHE A 67 -8.74 8.31 7.26
N ASP A 68 -7.71 8.38 8.10
CA ASP A 68 -6.72 9.45 7.94
C ASP A 68 -5.92 9.27 6.65
N GLY A 69 -5.25 10.33 6.20
CA GLY A 69 -4.39 10.26 5.03
C GLY A 69 -3.06 9.54 5.31
N PRO A 70 -2.25 10.00 6.31
CA PRO A 70 -0.87 9.55 6.47
C PRO A 70 -0.69 8.07 6.77
N ASP A 71 -1.51 7.49 7.64
CA ASP A 71 -1.39 6.09 8.09
C ASP A 71 -2.56 5.21 7.59
N GLN A 72 -3.54 5.80 6.90
CA GLN A 72 -4.72 5.14 6.38
C GLN A 72 -5.47 4.29 7.40
N ARG A 73 -5.73 4.87 8.56
CA ARG A 73 -6.34 4.26 9.75
C ARG A 73 -7.76 4.71 9.89
N LEU A 74 -8.68 3.78 10.14
CA LEU A 74 -10.09 4.08 10.37
C LEU A 74 -10.24 4.96 11.62
N ARG A 75 -10.65 6.22 11.44
CA ARG A 75 -10.82 7.20 12.51
C ARG A 75 -12.26 7.41 12.93
N LEU A 76 -13.18 7.25 11.98
CA LEU A 76 -14.58 7.56 12.17
C LEU A 76 -15.45 6.57 11.41
N ILE A 77 -16.46 6.04 12.11
CA ILE A 77 -17.53 5.23 11.51
C ILE A 77 -18.83 6.00 11.69
N GLU A 78 -19.51 6.28 10.61
CA GLU A 78 -20.79 6.98 10.60
C GLU A 78 -21.90 6.07 10.09
N VAL A 79 -23.03 6.11 10.79
CA VAL A 79 -24.29 5.54 10.36
C VAL A 79 -25.13 6.68 9.81
N LEU A 80 -25.38 6.64 8.50
CA LEU A 80 -26.15 7.64 7.77
C LEU A 80 -27.58 7.16 7.50
N ASP A 81 -27.81 5.85 7.51
CA ASP A 81 -29.13 5.24 7.33
C ASP A 81 -29.34 4.07 8.29
N PHE A 82 -30.09 4.33 9.37
CA PHE A 82 -30.40 3.33 10.39
C PHE A 82 -31.32 2.21 9.88
N THR A 83 -32.03 2.41 8.77
CA THR A 83 -32.92 1.37 8.21
C THR A 83 -32.12 0.24 7.55
N LYS A 84 -30.90 0.54 7.11
CA LYS A 84 -29.97 -0.39 6.47
C LYS A 84 -28.95 -0.95 7.45
N ALA A 85 -28.56 -0.16 8.45
CA ALA A 85 -27.65 -0.58 9.51
C ALA A 85 -28.43 -1.19 10.69
N ARG A 86 -28.66 -2.50 10.68
CA ARG A 86 -29.22 -3.22 11.84
C ARG A 86 -28.16 -3.37 12.93
N LEU A 87 -28.18 -2.49 13.94
CA LEU A 87 -27.18 -2.43 15.01
C LEU A 87 -27.74 -2.84 16.36
N ILE A 88 -26.97 -3.59 17.14
CA ILE A 88 -27.30 -3.99 18.52
C ILE A 88 -26.21 -3.50 19.48
N TYR A 89 -26.63 -2.92 20.60
CA TYR A 89 -25.77 -2.57 21.73
C TYR A 89 -26.38 -3.12 23.03
N LYS A 90 -25.61 -3.95 23.76
CA LYS A 90 -26.08 -4.61 25.01
C LYS A 90 -27.45 -5.29 24.85
N ASP A 91 -27.60 -6.08 23.78
CA ASP A 91 -28.84 -6.78 23.42
C ASP A 91 -30.05 -5.88 23.08
N VAL A 92 -29.84 -4.57 22.98
CA VAL A 92 -30.85 -3.59 22.56
C VAL A 92 -30.54 -3.11 21.15
N GLU A 93 -31.51 -3.24 20.25
CA GLU A 93 -31.41 -2.66 18.91
C GLU A 93 -31.36 -1.13 18.97
N VAL A 94 -30.37 -0.56 18.29
CA VAL A 94 -30.18 0.90 18.20
C VAL A 94 -31.38 1.56 17.52
N TYR A 95 -31.96 0.90 16.50
CA TYR A 95 -33.14 1.36 15.79
C TYR A 95 -34.06 0.17 15.49
N LYS A 96 -35.32 0.28 15.91
CA LYS A 96 -36.39 -0.65 15.55
C LYS A 96 -37.31 0.03 14.54
N PRO A 97 -37.44 -0.48 13.32
CA PRO A 97 -38.48 -0.02 12.40
C PRO A 97 -39.84 -0.21 13.08
N THR A 98 -40.65 0.85 13.15
CA THR A 98 -42.04 0.70 13.57
C THR A 98 -42.81 0.01 12.46
N GLU A 99 -43.17 -1.26 12.66
CA GLU A 99 -44.09 -2.00 11.77
C GLU A 99 -45.49 -1.37 11.81
N GLY A 100 -45.72 -0.35 11.00
CA GLY A 100 -47.03 0.22 10.75
C GLY A 100 -47.77 -0.62 9.72
N HIS A 101 -48.84 -1.28 10.12
CA HIS A 101 -49.78 -1.93 9.21
C HIS A 101 -50.32 -0.93 8.17
N GLY A 102 -50.18 -1.25 6.88
CA GLY A 102 -51.10 -0.84 5.81
C GLY A 102 -51.42 0.65 5.64
N GLY A 103 -50.44 1.55 5.76
CA GLY A 103 -50.68 2.98 5.52
C GLY A 103 -49.45 3.68 4.96
N ILE A 104 -49.63 4.35 3.82
CA ILE A 104 -48.66 5.21 3.15
C ILE A 104 -48.04 6.18 4.18
N SER A 105 -46.83 5.89 4.66
CA SER A 105 -46.06 6.81 5.50
C SER A 105 -45.29 7.78 4.61
N THR A 106 -45.91 8.89 4.25
CA THR A 106 -45.23 10.05 3.68
C THR A 106 -44.47 10.78 4.78
N GLY A 107 -43.23 10.36 5.07
CA GLY A 107 -42.29 11.09 5.94
C GLY A 107 -41.13 10.20 6.45
N PRO A 108 -39.86 10.65 6.41
CA PRO A 108 -38.71 9.82 6.74
C PRO A 108 -38.47 9.80 8.25
N SER A 109 -39.13 8.91 9.00
CA SER A 109 -38.68 8.60 10.37
C SER A 109 -37.52 7.60 10.35
N SER A 110 -36.42 7.98 9.71
CA SER A 110 -35.28 7.10 9.37
C SER A 110 -34.22 7.04 10.48
N GLY A 111 -34.63 6.91 11.75
CA GLY A 111 -33.68 6.79 12.85
C GLY A 111 -34.27 6.76 14.26
N PRO A 112 -33.43 6.49 15.28
CA PRO A 112 -33.86 6.40 16.67
C PRO A 112 -34.23 7.76 17.27
N ARG A 113 -35.28 7.78 18.09
CA ARG A 113 -35.68 8.97 18.85
C ARG A 113 -34.81 9.14 20.09
N PHE A 114 -34.66 10.38 20.56
CA PHE A 114 -33.90 10.69 21.77
C PHE A 114 -34.28 9.82 22.97
N ARG A 115 -35.58 9.66 23.26
CA ARG A 115 -36.05 8.81 24.38
C ARG A 115 -35.59 7.36 24.28
N HIS A 116 -35.54 6.79 23.08
CA HIS A 116 -35.03 5.42 22.91
C HIS A 116 -33.54 5.32 23.28
N ILE A 117 -32.75 6.30 22.84
CA ILE A 117 -31.32 6.35 23.16
C ILE A 117 -31.09 6.61 24.66
N TYR A 118 -31.82 7.57 25.23
CA TYR A 118 -31.68 7.99 26.63
C TYR A 118 -32.20 6.93 27.61
N ASP A 119 -33.41 6.40 27.41
CA ASP A 119 -34.06 5.51 28.38
C ASP A 119 -33.58 4.06 28.26
N LYS A 120 -33.25 3.59 27.05
CA LYS A 120 -32.99 2.16 26.78
C LYS A 120 -31.57 1.81 26.37
N LEU A 121 -30.83 2.75 25.77
CA LEU A 121 -29.56 2.44 25.10
C LEU A 121 -28.34 2.87 25.93
N LEU A 122 -28.21 4.16 26.22
CA LEU A 122 -26.99 4.75 26.77
C LEU A 122 -27.17 5.43 28.14
N GLY A 123 -28.39 5.81 28.50
CA GLY A 123 -28.68 6.41 29.80
C GLY A 123 -28.45 7.93 29.86
N PRO A 124 -28.38 8.49 31.08
CA PRO A 124 -28.14 9.91 31.31
C PRO A 124 -26.81 10.39 30.73
N THR A 125 -26.80 11.62 30.18
CA THR A 125 -25.60 12.27 29.64
C THR A 125 -25.65 13.78 29.87
N TYR A 126 -24.54 14.45 29.59
CA TYR A 126 -24.45 15.91 29.59
C TYR A 126 -25.07 16.50 28.31
N GLY A 127 -25.44 17.78 28.39
CA GLY A 127 -25.93 18.52 27.23
C GLY A 127 -24.91 18.55 26.09
N GLY A 128 -25.42 18.50 24.87
CA GLY A 128 -24.65 18.55 23.64
C GLY A 128 -24.46 19.96 23.08
N GLU A 129 -24.01 20.02 21.83
CA GLU A 129 -23.78 21.27 21.09
C GLU A 129 -24.84 21.44 20.00
N TYR A 130 -25.39 22.64 19.87
CA TYR A 130 -26.31 22.98 18.79
C TYR A 130 -25.59 23.79 17.70
N MET A 131 -25.73 23.32 16.46
CA MET A 131 -25.29 24.00 15.26
C MET A 131 -26.51 24.61 14.55
N PRO A 132 -26.57 25.94 14.37
CA PRO A 132 -27.65 26.58 13.63
C PRO A 132 -27.63 26.20 12.14
N PRO A 133 -28.75 26.36 11.41
CA PRO A 133 -28.79 26.10 9.98
C PRO A 133 -27.88 27.06 9.20
N ASN A 134 -27.17 26.55 8.19
CA ASN A 134 -26.18 27.30 7.40
C ASN A 134 -26.71 28.57 6.75
N ASN A 135 -28.00 28.62 6.41
CA ASN A 135 -28.62 29.73 5.67
C ASN A 135 -29.22 30.81 6.58
N GLY A 136 -29.09 30.70 7.90
CA GLY A 136 -29.68 31.65 8.85
C GLY A 136 -31.21 31.69 8.86
N ASP A 137 -31.86 30.78 8.13
CA ASP A 137 -33.31 30.68 8.04
C ASP A 137 -33.88 30.20 9.38
N ILE A 138 -34.73 31.02 9.98
CA ILE A 138 -35.38 30.78 11.27
C ILE A 138 -36.32 29.57 11.20
N SER A 139 -36.84 29.26 10.01
CA SER A 139 -37.74 28.13 9.76
C SER A 139 -37.01 26.82 9.50
N ALA A 140 -35.69 26.87 9.26
CA ALA A 140 -34.89 25.69 9.02
C ALA A 140 -34.53 24.96 10.33
N ASN A 141 -34.19 23.67 10.19
CA ASN A 141 -33.70 22.87 11.30
C ASN A 141 -32.20 23.05 11.46
N GLY A 142 -31.74 23.35 12.68
CA GLY A 142 -30.35 23.15 13.05
C GLY A 142 -30.07 21.70 13.45
N THR A 143 -28.81 21.43 13.80
CA THR A 143 -28.35 20.11 14.21
C THR A 143 -27.91 20.16 15.66
N TYR A 144 -28.56 19.37 16.52
CA TYR A 144 -28.13 19.16 17.90
C TYR A 144 -27.28 17.88 17.98
N ASN A 145 -26.01 18.02 18.29
CA ASN A 145 -25.08 16.91 18.48
C ASN A 145 -25.07 16.48 19.96
N LEU A 146 -25.66 15.33 20.25
CA LEU A 146 -25.64 14.71 21.56
C LEU A 146 -24.50 13.69 21.63
N SER A 147 -23.55 13.89 22.53
CA SER A 147 -22.37 13.03 22.65
C SER A 147 -22.41 12.17 23.92
N TYR A 148 -21.90 10.96 23.77
CA TYR A 148 -21.50 10.04 24.83
C TYR A 148 -20.01 9.67 24.61
N PRO A 149 -19.36 9.00 25.57
CA PRO A 149 -18.03 8.43 25.35
C PRO A 149 -18.03 7.49 24.13
N GLY A 150 -17.28 7.87 23.11
CA GLY A 150 -17.06 7.11 21.89
C GLY A 150 -18.23 6.99 20.90
N VAL A 151 -19.37 7.66 21.16
CA VAL A 151 -20.51 7.68 20.23
C VAL A 151 -21.26 9.01 20.32
N ALA A 152 -21.72 9.54 19.18
CA ALA A 152 -22.52 10.76 19.12
C ALA A 152 -23.68 10.64 18.13
N PHE A 153 -24.76 11.36 18.39
CA PHE A 153 -25.97 11.38 17.58
C PHE A 153 -26.30 12.81 17.14
N ASN A 154 -26.70 12.95 15.89
CA ASN A 154 -27.13 14.24 15.34
C ASN A 154 -28.66 14.25 15.18
N PHE A 155 -29.31 15.13 15.94
CA PHE A 155 -30.76 15.33 15.87
C PHE A 155 -31.09 16.62 15.13
N PRO A 156 -32.04 16.60 14.17
CA PRO A 156 -32.58 17.81 13.59
C PRO A 156 -33.50 18.50 14.61
N VAL A 157 -33.26 19.78 14.89
CA VAL A 157 -34.05 20.59 15.83
C VAL A 157 -34.52 21.85 15.14
N GLN A 158 -35.81 22.18 15.25
CA GLN A 158 -36.36 23.43 14.75
C GLN A 158 -35.64 24.64 15.38
N HIS A 159 -35.06 25.51 14.56
CA HIS A 159 -34.23 26.59 15.06
C HIS A 159 -35.00 27.55 15.97
N ALA A 160 -36.26 27.85 15.62
CA ALA A 160 -37.16 28.68 16.43
C ALA A 160 -37.45 28.12 17.84
N ALA A 161 -37.33 26.80 18.04
CA ALA A 161 -37.62 26.15 19.31
C ALA A 161 -36.38 25.99 20.22
N TYR A 162 -35.18 26.29 19.69
CA TYR A 162 -33.91 26.20 20.40
C TYR A 162 -33.64 27.46 21.22
N SER A 163 -33.16 27.28 22.44
CA SER A 163 -32.63 28.36 23.27
C SER A 163 -31.51 27.81 24.17
N PRO A 164 -30.38 28.52 24.33
CA PRO A 164 -29.29 28.08 25.21
C PRO A 164 -29.70 27.86 26.67
N LYS A 165 -30.80 28.49 27.12
CA LYS A 165 -31.32 28.38 28.49
C LYS A 165 -32.31 27.23 28.67
N LYS A 166 -32.76 26.60 27.59
CA LYS A 166 -33.77 25.54 27.63
C LYS A 166 -33.07 24.22 27.96
N ASP A 167 -33.66 23.46 28.88
CA ASP A 167 -33.17 22.13 29.21
C ASP A 167 -33.20 21.21 27.97
N PHE A 168 -32.08 20.55 27.69
CA PHE A 168 -31.90 19.77 26.48
C PHE A 168 -32.78 18.50 26.47
N ILE A 169 -33.06 17.91 27.63
CA ILE A 169 -33.92 16.72 27.72
C ILE A 169 -35.34 17.09 27.29
N SER A 170 -35.86 18.21 27.79
CA SER A 170 -37.17 18.75 27.37
C SER A 170 -37.22 19.08 25.88
N LEU A 171 -36.14 19.65 25.33
CA LEU A 171 -36.05 20.01 23.91
C LEU A 171 -36.00 18.78 23.01
N LEU A 172 -35.11 17.82 23.28
CA LEU A 172 -34.93 16.62 22.46
C LEU A 172 -36.10 15.63 22.59
N SER A 173 -36.84 15.69 23.70
CA SER A 173 -38.07 14.91 23.91
C SER A 173 -39.32 15.54 23.31
N SER A 174 -39.24 16.79 22.83
CA SER A 174 -40.38 17.53 22.27
C SER A 174 -40.60 17.22 20.78
N SER A 175 -41.77 17.60 20.26
CA SER A 175 -42.09 17.51 18.82
C SER A 175 -41.25 18.44 17.94
N ALA A 176 -40.52 19.39 18.52
CA ALA A 176 -39.62 20.28 17.79
C ALA A 176 -38.31 19.58 17.36
N THR A 177 -38.05 18.37 17.86
CA THR A 177 -36.87 17.57 17.54
C THR A 177 -37.28 16.30 16.77
N GLY A 178 -36.69 16.09 15.60
CA GLY A 178 -36.89 14.88 14.82
C GLY A 178 -36.02 13.70 15.30
N PRO A 179 -36.19 12.49 14.73
CA PRO A 179 -35.32 11.36 15.01
C PRO A 179 -33.87 11.63 14.58
N ALA A 180 -32.91 10.91 15.17
CA ALA A 180 -31.50 11.05 14.83
C ALA A 180 -31.29 10.79 13.33
N LYS A 181 -30.60 11.71 12.65
CA LYS A 181 -30.24 11.59 11.23
C LYS A 181 -28.93 10.84 11.00
N SER A 182 -28.03 10.89 11.97
CA SER A 182 -26.79 10.12 11.91
C SER A 182 -26.26 9.78 13.31
N MET A 183 -25.43 8.73 13.34
CA MET A 183 -24.65 8.33 14.50
C MET A 183 -23.18 8.25 14.10
N ALA A 184 -22.28 8.70 14.96
CA ALA A 184 -20.83 8.66 14.76
C ALA A 184 -20.19 7.83 15.87
N ILE A 185 -19.24 6.96 15.51
CA ILE A 185 -18.41 6.17 16.41
C ILE A 185 -16.97 6.62 16.19
N PHE A 186 -16.33 7.06 17.26
CA PHE A 186 -15.00 7.70 17.24
C PHE A 186 -14.28 7.40 18.55
N ASN A 187 -12.96 7.54 18.58
CA ASN A 187 -12.21 7.43 19.82
C ASN A 187 -12.22 8.76 20.59
N GLY A 188 -12.71 8.78 21.83
CA GLY A 188 -12.68 9.95 22.70
C GLY A 188 -13.85 10.03 23.68
N GLU A 189 -13.73 10.92 24.67
CA GLU A 189 -14.74 11.12 25.72
C GLU A 189 -16.00 11.83 25.22
N SER A 190 -15.85 12.76 24.27
CA SER A 190 -16.96 13.46 23.63
C SER A 190 -16.59 13.93 22.23
N TRP A 191 -17.59 14.10 21.37
CA TRP A 191 -17.42 14.54 20.00
C TRP A 191 -16.78 15.92 19.90
N GLN A 192 -17.18 16.84 20.79
CA GLN A 192 -16.68 18.21 20.85
C GLN A 192 -15.17 18.27 21.09
N LYS A 193 -14.65 17.39 21.96
CA LYS A 193 -13.21 17.29 22.25
C LYS A 193 -12.47 16.53 21.16
N ALA A 194 -13.07 15.46 20.62
CA ALA A 194 -12.40 14.56 19.68
C ALA A 194 -12.30 15.13 18.25
N ARG A 195 -13.32 15.86 17.77
CA ARG A 195 -13.44 16.27 16.36
C ARG A 195 -12.25 17.04 15.78
N SER A 196 -11.53 17.81 16.60
CA SER A 196 -10.38 18.62 16.17
C SER A 196 -9.10 17.80 15.97
N SER A 197 -8.95 16.68 16.68
CA SER A 197 -7.75 15.84 16.66
C SER A 197 -8.01 14.46 16.06
N LEU A 198 -9.24 14.19 15.61
CA LEU A 198 -9.70 12.88 15.16
C LEU A 198 -8.80 12.23 14.08
N PHE A 199 -8.28 13.05 13.16
CA PHE A 199 -7.45 12.60 12.03
C PHE A 199 -5.95 12.83 12.24
N THR A 200 -5.55 13.45 13.34
CA THR A 200 -4.14 13.78 13.63
C THR A 200 -3.60 13.08 14.87
N ALA A 201 -4.48 12.65 15.78
CA ALA A 201 -4.09 11.93 16.98
C ALA A 201 -3.55 10.52 16.66
N PRO A 202 -2.50 10.06 17.38
CA PRO A 202 -2.01 8.69 17.26
C PRO A 202 -3.14 7.65 17.49
N PRO A 203 -3.31 6.66 16.59
CA PRO A 203 -4.29 5.60 16.76
C PRO A 203 -3.98 4.70 17.97
N PRO A 204 -4.94 4.50 18.90
CA PRO A 204 -4.71 3.68 20.09
C PRO A 204 -4.74 2.17 19.82
N ASN A 205 -5.39 1.74 18.74
CA ASN A 205 -5.57 0.33 18.38
C ASN A 205 -4.59 -0.08 17.26
N PRO A 206 -4.32 -1.38 17.06
CA PRO A 206 -3.52 -1.90 15.94
C PRO A 206 -4.24 -1.78 14.59
N ARG A 207 -3.49 -1.92 13.47
CA ARG A 207 -3.97 -1.88 12.08
C ARG A 207 -4.76 -3.13 11.68
N ALA A 208 -4.47 -4.26 12.31
CA ALA A 208 -5.20 -5.51 12.11
C ALA A 208 -6.23 -5.72 13.23
N PHE A 209 -7.45 -6.11 12.87
CA PHE A 209 -8.49 -6.36 13.87
C PHE A 209 -8.15 -7.58 14.74
N VAL A 210 -7.43 -8.58 14.20
CA VAL A 210 -7.03 -9.80 14.92
C VAL A 210 -6.10 -9.49 16.09
N LEU A 211 -5.28 -8.44 15.96
CA LEU A 211 -4.42 -7.94 17.04
C LEU A 211 -5.21 -7.15 18.09
N SER A 212 -6.42 -6.69 17.77
CA SER A 212 -7.29 -5.93 18.67
C SER A 212 -8.03 -6.85 19.66
N GLY A 213 -7.31 -7.47 20.60
CA GLY A 213 -7.92 -8.21 21.71
C GLY A 213 -7.21 -9.49 22.16
N LYS A 214 -6.16 -9.92 21.44
CA LYS A 214 -5.33 -11.05 21.85
C LYS A 214 -3.97 -10.54 22.30
N GLY A 215 -3.74 -10.57 23.62
CA GLY A 215 -2.39 -10.50 24.14
C GLY A 215 -1.67 -11.80 23.80
N LYS A 216 -0.59 -11.70 23.03
CA LYS A 216 0.49 -12.71 22.94
C LYS A 216 0.04 -14.17 22.82
N GLU A 217 -0.24 -14.64 21.60
CA GLU A 217 0.16 -16.01 21.23
C GLU A 217 0.11 -16.18 19.69
N GLY A 218 1.29 -16.17 19.08
CA GLY A 218 1.54 -16.72 17.74
C GLY A 218 1.46 -15.79 16.53
N SER A 219 0.94 -14.56 16.63
CA SER A 219 0.92 -13.62 15.49
C SER A 219 2.15 -12.70 15.48
N PRO A 220 2.80 -12.48 14.31
CA PRO A 220 3.84 -11.47 14.15
C PRO A 220 3.36 -10.11 14.63
N ASP A 221 4.25 -9.34 15.26
CA ASP A 221 3.91 -8.00 15.73
C ASP A 221 3.70 -7.03 14.57
N GLU A 222 2.96 -5.97 14.83
CA GLU A 222 2.66 -4.96 13.83
C GLU A 222 3.84 -4.02 13.64
N ILE A 223 4.27 -3.86 12.39
CA ILE A 223 5.25 -2.84 11.98
C ILE A 223 4.54 -1.49 11.85
N GLU A 224 5.02 -0.50 12.61
CA GLU A 224 4.47 0.85 12.63
C GLU A 224 5.16 1.82 11.69
N LEU A 225 6.48 1.70 11.56
CA LEU A 225 7.34 2.56 10.78
C LEU A 225 8.58 1.78 10.33
N VAL A 226 9.08 2.08 9.13
CA VAL A 226 10.38 1.61 8.68
C VAL A 226 11.37 2.78 8.67
N ARG A 227 12.57 2.59 9.21
CA ARG A 227 13.65 3.59 9.15
C ARG A 227 14.79 3.05 8.31
N VAL A 228 15.17 3.79 7.29
CA VAL A 228 16.29 3.44 6.41
C VAL A 228 17.51 4.19 6.91
N HIS A 229 18.53 3.45 7.35
CA HIS A 229 19.77 3.97 7.95
C HIS A 229 20.96 3.99 6.98
N GLY A 230 20.74 3.67 5.70
CA GLY A 230 21.80 3.59 4.69
C GLY A 230 22.61 2.31 4.83
N GLU A 231 23.56 2.06 3.92
CA GLU A 231 24.46 0.88 3.97
C GLU A 231 23.70 -0.45 4.10
N GLY A 232 22.54 -0.57 3.47
CA GLY A 232 21.71 -1.77 3.55
C GLY A 232 21.06 -2.02 4.92
N ARG A 233 21.12 -1.08 5.87
CA ARG A 233 20.52 -1.20 7.20
C ARG A 233 19.12 -0.60 7.24
N ILE A 234 18.14 -1.44 7.56
CA ILE A 234 16.73 -1.10 7.64
C ILE A 234 16.18 -1.53 8.99
N GLU A 235 15.64 -0.59 9.76
CA GLU A 235 15.01 -0.84 11.06
C GLU A 235 13.48 -0.88 10.90
N LEU A 236 12.86 -2.01 11.23
CA LEU A 236 11.41 -2.15 11.33
C LEU A 236 10.99 -1.86 12.77
N VAL A 237 10.38 -0.71 12.99
CA VAL A 237 9.85 -0.29 14.30
C VAL A 237 8.52 -1.00 14.53
N ARG A 238 8.45 -1.80 15.60
CA ARG A 238 7.27 -2.61 15.94
C ARG A 238 6.46 -1.98 17.07
N ARG A 239 5.17 -2.27 17.11
CA ARG A 239 4.23 -1.68 18.08
C ARG A 239 4.46 -2.15 19.51
N SER A 240 4.76 -3.44 19.70
CA SER A 240 4.74 -4.09 21.03
C SER A 240 6.05 -4.75 21.41
N SER A 241 6.84 -5.14 20.41
CA SER A 241 8.12 -5.85 20.53
C SER A 241 9.28 -4.95 20.10
N PRO A 242 10.54 -5.33 20.41
CA PRO A 242 11.71 -4.56 19.98
C PRO A 242 11.80 -4.44 18.45
N SER A 243 12.43 -3.36 17.97
CA SER A 243 12.70 -3.18 16.54
C SER A 243 13.49 -4.35 15.98
N PHE A 244 13.24 -4.68 14.71
CA PHE A 244 13.99 -5.69 13.98
C PHE A 244 14.77 -5.07 12.84
N TRP A 245 16.02 -5.51 12.70
CA TRP A 245 16.95 -4.99 11.72
C TRP A 245 17.05 -5.97 10.55
N ILE A 246 16.75 -5.48 9.36
CA ILE A 246 17.11 -6.13 8.12
C ILE A 246 18.41 -5.47 7.66
N ILE A 247 19.46 -6.29 7.56
CA ILE A 247 20.73 -5.96 6.93
C ILE A 247 20.72 -6.64 5.56
N LEU A 248 20.71 -5.84 4.49
CA LEU A 248 20.73 -6.35 3.12
C LEU A 248 22.01 -7.14 2.87
N SER A 249 21.92 -8.20 2.06
CA SER A 249 22.98 -9.18 1.77
C SER A 249 23.45 -10.03 2.97
N GLU A 250 22.86 -9.86 4.16
CA GLU A 250 23.17 -10.68 5.36
C GLU A 250 21.94 -11.40 5.93
N THR A 251 20.78 -10.73 5.96
CA THR A 251 19.57 -11.25 6.61
C THR A 251 19.01 -12.43 5.80
N THR A 252 18.81 -13.58 6.46
CA THR A 252 18.37 -14.79 5.76
C THR A 252 16.84 -14.89 5.67
N PRO A 253 16.30 -15.68 4.74
CA PRO A 253 14.87 -15.98 4.68
C PRO A 253 14.31 -16.60 5.97
N GLN A 254 15.14 -17.35 6.70
CA GLN A 254 14.74 -17.95 7.98
C GLN A 254 14.53 -16.88 9.05
N ASP A 255 15.42 -15.89 9.12
CA ASP A 255 15.28 -14.76 10.04
C ASP A 255 14.00 -13.97 9.75
N LEU A 256 13.73 -13.70 8.46
CA LEU A 256 12.51 -13.04 8.04
C LEU A 256 11.25 -13.81 8.47
N ILE A 257 11.20 -15.13 8.26
CA ILE A 257 10.03 -15.93 8.64
C ILE A 257 9.87 -16.01 10.16
N MET A 258 10.98 -16.09 10.90
CA MET A 258 10.96 -16.13 12.37
C MET A 258 10.42 -14.82 12.96
N GLU A 259 10.80 -13.69 12.37
CA GLU A 259 10.54 -12.36 12.90
C GLU A 259 9.25 -11.72 12.34
N LEU A 260 8.90 -12.00 11.08
CA LEU A 260 7.75 -11.43 10.37
C LEU A 260 6.61 -12.44 10.14
N GLY A 261 6.84 -13.73 10.41
CA GLY A 261 5.94 -14.80 10.02
C GLY A 261 6.06 -15.19 8.54
N ALA A 262 5.23 -16.12 8.10
CA ALA A 262 5.21 -16.54 6.70
C ALA A 262 4.76 -15.38 5.78
N PRO A 263 5.36 -15.22 4.60
CA PRO A 263 4.90 -14.22 3.63
C PRO A 263 3.49 -14.56 3.13
N ASP A 264 2.71 -13.53 2.78
CA ASP A 264 1.35 -13.70 2.24
C ASP A 264 1.38 -14.40 0.87
N SER A 265 2.45 -14.19 0.10
CA SER A 265 2.73 -14.96 -1.11
C SER A 265 4.22 -14.94 -1.44
N ILE A 266 4.64 -15.95 -2.22
CA ILE A 266 5.98 -16.03 -2.79
C ILE A 266 5.87 -15.94 -4.29
N TYR A 267 6.58 -15.00 -4.91
CA TYR A 267 6.63 -14.85 -6.37
C TYR A 267 8.03 -15.13 -6.88
N ARG A 268 8.20 -16.13 -7.73
CA ARG A 268 9.48 -16.41 -8.40
C ARG A 268 9.62 -15.54 -9.63
N LYS A 269 10.78 -14.94 -9.83
CA LYS A 269 11.06 -14.12 -11.01
C LYS A 269 11.08 -15.07 -12.22
N ASN A 270 10.07 -14.97 -13.09
CA ASN A 270 10.09 -15.70 -14.36
C ASN A 270 11.02 -14.96 -15.32
N ASP A 271 11.99 -15.69 -15.88
CA ASP A 271 12.93 -15.17 -16.87
C ASP A 271 12.23 -14.97 -18.22
N HIS A 272 11.88 -13.71 -18.55
CA HIS A 272 11.32 -13.34 -19.85
C HIS A 272 12.37 -13.28 -20.98
N ARG A 273 13.68 -13.47 -20.71
CA ARG A 273 14.72 -13.56 -21.76
C ARG A 273 14.48 -14.74 -22.71
N LEU A 274 13.72 -15.76 -22.27
CA LEU A 274 13.28 -16.89 -23.08
C LEU A 274 12.39 -16.47 -24.28
N SER A 275 11.73 -15.32 -24.21
CA SER A 275 10.80 -14.85 -25.26
C SER A 275 11.53 -14.31 -26.49
N ILE A 276 12.73 -13.75 -26.29
CA ILE A 276 13.43 -12.94 -27.31
C ILE A 276 14.27 -13.83 -28.25
N HIS A 277 14.57 -15.07 -27.84
CA HIS A 277 15.37 -16.02 -28.64
C HIS A 277 14.57 -17.15 -29.28
N LYS A 278 13.25 -17.22 -29.06
CA LYS A 278 12.41 -18.30 -29.62
C LYS A 278 12.23 -18.19 -31.14
N ASP A 279 12.28 -16.98 -31.69
CA ASP A 279 12.08 -16.74 -33.13
C ASP A 279 13.34 -16.93 -33.99
N ARG A 280 14.54 -17.14 -33.40
CA ARG A 280 15.78 -17.34 -34.18
C ARG A 280 16.16 -18.80 -34.42
N ARG A 281 15.54 -19.78 -33.76
CA ARG A 281 15.90 -21.22 -33.93
C ARG A 281 14.95 -22.02 -34.82
N ILE A 282 13.89 -21.43 -35.36
CA ILE A 282 12.90 -22.17 -36.19
C ILE A 282 13.12 -21.95 -37.71
N SER A 283 14.00 -21.03 -38.13
CA SER A 283 14.15 -20.71 -39.57
C SER A 283 15.23 -21.48 -40.33
N ASP A 284 15.96 -22.44 -39.75
CA ASP A 284 17.10 -23.09 -40.46
C ASP A 284 17.16 -24.62 -40.37
N VAL A 285 16.02 -25.29 -40.23
CA VAL A 285 15.96 -26.75 -40.41
C VAL A 285 14.70 -27.13 -41.17
N SER A 286 14.84 -27.33 -42.48
CA SER A 286 14.24 -28.42 -43.30
C SER A 286 13.72 -27.97 -44.68
N GLU A 287 14.57 -28.03 -45.70
CA GLU A 287 14.17 -28.59 -46.99
C GLU A 287 15.31 -29.45 -47.54
N THR A 288 15.16 -30.77 -47.48
CA THR A 288 15.59 -31.72 -48.52
C THR A 288 15.09 -33.11 -48.13
N SER A 289 13.85 -33.40 -48.56
CA SER A 289 13.36 -34.77 -48.65
C SER A 289 13.76 -35.33 -50.01
N GLY A 290 14.51 -36.44 -50.04
CA GLY A 290 14.90 -37.07 -51.30
C GLY A 290 15.79 -38.29 -51.13
N ALA A 291 15.27 -39.32 -50.50
CA ALA A 291 15.92 -40.63 -50.44
C ALA A 291 16.10 -41.22 -51.86
N ARG A 292 17.33 -41.66 -52.18
CA ARG A 292 17.58 -42.87 -53.00
C ARG A 292 19.03 -43.34 -52.90
N LEU A 293 19.18 -44.58 -52.47
CA LEU A 293 20.42 -45.35 -52.43
C LEU A 293 20.75 -45.91 -53.82
N THR A 294 22.03 -45.89 -54.20
CA THR A 294 22.69 -46.90 -55.07
C THR A 294 24.18 -46.95 -54.75
N PRO A 295 24.79 -48.15 -54.61
CA PRO A 295 26.23 -48.35 -54.43
C PRO A 295 26.92 -48.86 -55.71
N ASP A 296 28.12 -48.31 -55.99
CA ASP A 296 29.19 -48.69 -56.94
C ASP A 296 29.76 -47.38 -57.54
N GLU A 297 31.04 -47.16 -57.86
CA GLU A 297 32.24 -47.98 -58.00
C GLU A 297 33.42 -46.96 -58.10
N LEU A 298 34.61 -47.36 -57.59
CA LEU A 298 35.95 -47.15 -58.17
C LEU A 298 36.58 -45.74 -58.42
N LEU A 299 37.80 -45.65 -57.83
CA LEU A 299 39.06 -45.03 -58.32
C LEU A 299 39.33 -43.52 -58.14
N GLY A 300 40.37 -43.25 -57.35
CA GLY A 300 41.59 -42.61 -57.87
C GLY A 300 41.81 -41.14 -57.54
N SER A 301 42.81 -40.89 -56.68
CA SER A 301 43.98 -40.04 -56.96
C SER A 301 44.39 -39.23 -55.75
N ASP A 302 45.63 -39.45 -55.34
CA ASP A 302 46.44 -38.54 -54.56
C ASP A 302 46.31 -37.09 -55.04
N ARG A 303 46.29 -36.18 -54.07
CA ARG A 303 47.11 -34.95 -54.09
C ARG A 303 47.11 -34.32 -52.71
N GLY A 304 48.27 -34.37 -52.07
CA GLY A 304 48.55 -33.57 -50.88
C GLY A 304 48.60 -32.08 -51.20
N SER A 305 48.21 -31.29 -50.21
CA SER A 305 48.68 -29.92 -50.04
C SER A 305 48.75 -29.67 -48.53
N ALA A 306 49.98 -29.51 -48.07
CA ALA A 306 50.30 -28.95 -46.76
C ALA A 306 49.71 -27.55 -46.64
N ILE A 307 48.97 -27.32 -45.56
CA ILE A 307 48.80 -26.00 -44.94
C ILE A 307 48.99 -26.24 -43.45
N ASP A 308 50.13 -25.77 -42.95
CA ASP A 308 50.32 -25.39 -41.55
C ASP A 308 49.37 -24.24 -41.26
N THR A 309 48.51 -24.41 -40.26
CA THR A 309 47.98 -23.31 -39.47
C THR A 309 47.80 -23.81 -38.05
N ASP A 310 48.61 -23.24 -37.16
CA ASP A 310 48.45 -23.24 -35.72
C ASP A 310 46.97 -23.17 -35.33
N ASN A 311 46.54 -24.06 -34.45
CA ASN A 311 45.24 -23.98 -33.79
C ASN A 311 45.42 -24.30 -32.30
N ASP A 312 46.30 -23.52 -31.68
CA ASP A 312 46.16 -23.18 -30.27
C ASP A 312 45.22 -21.96 -30.20
N ASP A 313 44.30 -21.96 -29.24
CA ASP A 313 43.30 -20.92 -28.90
C ASP A 313 41.86 -21.19 -29.36
N ASP A 314 41.14 -22.06 -28.63
CA ASP A 314 39.66 -21.98 -28.57
C ASP A 314 39.08 -22.43 -27.21
N TRP A 315 39.69 -21.98 -26.11
CA TRP A 315 39.19 -22.21 -24.74
C TRP A 315 38.39 -21.03 -24.15
N GLU A 316 38.11 -19.97 -24.93
CA GLU A 316 37.39 -18.79 -24.40
C GLU A 316 35.85 -18.94 -24.41
N GLY A 317 35.30 -19.96 -25.07
CA GLY A 317 33.85 -20.19 -25.15
C GLY A 317 33.20 -20.90 -23.95
N ASP A 318 34.00 -21.54 -23.09
CA ASP A 318 33.46 -22.36 -21.97
C ASP A 318 33.15 -21.51 -20.73
N ASN A 319 33.84 -20.38 -20.56
CA ASN A 319 33.64 -19.48 -19.43
C ASN A 319 32.38 -18.62 -19.57
N GLU A 320 32.05 -18.16 -20.78
CA GLU A 320 30.83 -17.39 -21.06
C GLU A 320 29.58 -18.29 -20.91
N ALA A 321 29.64 -19.52 -21.42
CA ALA A 321 28.57 -20.50 -21.23
C ALA A 321 28.38 -20.90 -19.75
N ALA A 322 29.45 -21.03 -18.99
CA ALA A 322 29.38 -21.31 -17.55
C ALA A 322 28.78 -20.14 -16.75
N ILE A 323 29.13 -18.89 -17.11
CA ILE A 323 28.55 -17.68 -16.51
C ILE A 323 27.05 -17.57 -16.86
N GLU A 324 26.65 -17.83 -18.10
CA GLU A 324 25.23 -17.84 -18.50
C GLU A 324 24.40 -18.91 -17.76
N VAL A 325 24.98 -20.11 -17.53
CA VAL A 325 24.33 -21.17 -16.75
C VAL A 325 24.20 -20.76 -15.28
N GLN A 326 25.26 -20.18 -14.72
CA GLN A 326 25.26 -19.66 -13.35
C GLN A 326 24.21 -18.55 -13.16
N GLU A 327 24.17 -17.55 -14.04
CA GLU A 327 23.17 -16.47 -14.01
C GLU A 327 21.74 -17.02 -14.13
N ARG A 328 21.54 -18.08 -14.94
CA ARG A 328 20.25 -18.75 -15.07
C ARG A 328 19.83 -19.48 -13.80
N GLU A 329 20.76 -20.15 -13.11
CA GLU A 329 20.48 -20.81 -11.82
C GLU A 329 20.18 -19.78 -10.72
N VAL A 330 20.91 -18.67 -10.71
CA VAL A 330 20.64 -17.53 -9.81
C VAL A 330 19.25 -16.97 -10.06
N ALA A 331 18.91 -16.62 -11.30
CA ALA A 331 17.61 -16.09 -11.68
C ALA A 331 16.46 -17.06 -11.36
N ALA A 332 16.69 -18.37 -11.45
CA ALA A 332 15.72 -19.40 -11.06
C ALA A 332 15.52 -19.50 -9.54
N ALA A 333 16.52 -19.11 -8.74
CA ALA A 333 16.46 -19.07 -7.29
C ALA A 333 15.86 -17.74 -6.76
N GLU A 334 15.91 -16.65 -7.54
CA GLU A 334 15.37 -15.35 -7.14
C GLU A 334 13.86 -15.36 -6.94
N HIS A 335 13.42 -14.94 -5.76
CA HIS A 335 12.00 -14.82 -5.47
C HIS A 335 11.69 -13.71 -4.46
N PHE A 336 10.48 -13.16 -4.59
CA PHE A 336 9.95 -12.16 -3.67
C PHE A 336 9.12 -12.80 -2.58
N TYR A 337 9.36 -12.39 -1.34
CA TYR A 337 8.46 -12.55 -0.22
C TYR A 337 7.57 -11.32 -0.14
N ASN A 338 6.28 -11.48 -0.43
CA ASN A 338 5.33 -10.37 -0.40
C ASN A 338 4.59 -10.35 0.94
N TYR A 339 4.68 -9.24 1.66
CA TYR A 339 3.98 -9.02 2.91
C TYR A 339 2.93 -7.92 2.73
N TYR A 340 1.77 -8.29 2.19
CA TYR A 340 0.66 -7.38 1.89
C TYR A 340 0.19 -6.62 3.13
N HIS A 341 0.15 -7.28 4.30
CA HIS A 341 -0.31 -6.68 5.56
C HIS A 341 0.75 -5.80 6.25
N HIS A 342 2.03 -5.98 5.92
CA HIS A 342 3.11 -5.10 6.37
C HIS A 342 3.38 -3.95 5.40
N GLY A 343 3.00 -4.11 4.13
CA GLY A 343 3.11 -3.08 3.12
C GLY A 343 4.44 -3.08 2.36
N PHE A 344 5.17 -4.20 2.36
CA PHE A 344 6.43 -4.30 1.64
C PHE A 344 6.68 -5.69 1.03
N ASP A 345 7.54 -5.72 0.02
CA ASP A 345 8.05 -6.93 -0.61
C ASP A 345 9.55 -7.03 -0.41
N ILE A 346 10.09 -8.22 -0.16
CA ILE A 346 11.52 -8.47 0.03
C ILE A 346 12.01 -9.41 -1.07
N LEU A 347 13.02 -9.00 -1.84
CA LEU A 347 13.70 -9.87 -2.79
C LEU A 347 14.71 -10.74 -2.05
N ILE A 348 14.59 -12.04 -2.26
CA ILE A 348 15.54 -13.04 -1.82
C ILE A 348 16.38 -13.47 -3.03
N SER A 349 17.68 -13.22 -2.97
CA SER A 349 18.63 -13.53 -4.04
C SER A 349 20.02 -13.81 -3.44
N GLN A 350 21.01 -14.05 -4.31
CA GLN A 350 22.39 -14.12 -3.87
C GLN A 350 22.87 -12.76 -3.33
N PRO A 351 23.68 -12.75 -2.27
CA PRO A 351 24.29 -11.55 -1.71
C PRO A 351 25.03 -10.74 -2.77
N THR A 352 24.70 -9.45 -2.86
CA THR A 352 25.35 -8.49 -3.75
C THR A 352 26.15 -7.47 -2.94
N GLN A 353 27.08 -6.77 -3.60
CA GLN A 353 27.75 -5.63 -2.97
C GLN A 353 26.72 -4.55 -2.62
N ILE A 354 26.68 -4.17 -1.34
CA ILE A 354 25.79 -3.13 -0.83
C ILE A 354 26.24 -1.78 -1.38
N SER A 355 25.29 -0.90 -1.71
CA SER A 355 25.56 0.48 -2.12
C SER A 355 26.55 1.17 -1.18
N PRO A 356 27.55 1.93 -1.69
CA PRO A 356 28.58 2.55 -0.86
C PRO A 356 27.97 3.54 0.15
N PRO A 357 28.62 3.73 1.31
CA PRO A 357 28.13 4.60 2.38
C PRO A 357 27.98 6.04 1.89
N SER A 358 26.98 6.75 2.41
CA SER A 358 26.93 8.21 2.30
C SER A 358 28.11 8.78 3.08
N GLN A 359 28.85 9.73 2.48
CA GLN A 359 30.17 10.20 2.96
C GLN A 359 30.20 10.87 4.36
N THR A 360 29.08 10.86 5.08
CA THR A 360 28.87 11.49 6.39
C THR A 360 28.65 10.48 7.52
N SER A 361 28.68 9.18 7.26
CA SER A 361 28.74 8.16 8.31
C SER A 361 30.06 8.30 9.06
N ASP A 362 30.02 8.54 10.38
CA ASP A 362 31.22 8.64 11.22
C ASP A 362 32.09 7.38 11.06
N SER A 363 33.24 7.55 10.40
CA SER A 363 34.20 6.51 10.12
C SER A 363 34.82 6.00 11.43
N SER A 364 34.22 4.97 12.03
CA SER A 364 34.88 4.16 13.03
C SER A 364 34.31 2.74 13.04
N THR A 365 34.61 1.99 11.99
CA THR A 365 34.92 0.53 11.97
C THR A 365 34.61 -0.05 10.58
N SER A 366 35.62 -0.12 9.71
CA SER A 366 35.51 -0.89 8.46
C SER A 366 36.87 -1.49 8.05
N GLU A 367 37.41 -2.35 8.92
CA GLU A 367 38.33 -3.40 8.48
C GLU A 367 37.52 -4.68 8.30
N ALA A 368 37.00 -4.91 7.10
CA ALA A 368 36.63 -6.23 6.58
C ALA A 368 36.31 -6.13 5.08
N GLN A 369 37.30 -5.84 4.24
CA GLN A 369 37.24 -6.21 2.83
C GLN A 369 37.48 -7.73 2.75
N GLY A 370 36.41 -8.51 2.89
CA GLY A 370 36.40 -9.93 2.55
C GLY A 370 35.87 -10.10 1.13
N GLU A 371 36.65 -10.73 0.27
CA GLU A 371 36.22 -11.14 -1.07
C GLU A 371 34.92 -11.95 -0.99
N LEU A 372 33.86 -11.49 -1.67
CA LEU A 372 32.55 -12.15 -1.78
C LEU A 372 32.60 -13.48 -2.57
N SER A 373 33.78 -14.03 -2.88
CA SER A 373 33.96 -15.08 -3.91
C SER A 373 33.76 -16.53 -3.43
N ALA A 374 33.27 -16.77 -2.21
CA ALA A 374 33.19 -18.15 -1.67
C ALA A 374 31.91 -18.47 -0.88
N GLN A 375 30.79 -17.81 -1.16
CA GLN A 375 29.51 -18.21 -0.55
C GLN A 375 28.79 -19.26 -1.41
N PRO A 376 28.24 -20.33 -0.81
CA PRO A 376 27.56 -21.37 -1.56
C PRO A 376 26.33 -20.80 -2.28
N LEU A 377 26.10 -21.22 -3.52
CA LEU A 377 24.98 -20.84 -4.40
C LEU A 377 23.59 -20.84 -3.74
N ASN A 378 23.42 -21.63 -2.67
CA ASN A 378 22.18 -21.80 -1.92
C ASN A 378 22.02 -20.82 -0.76
N HIS A 379 23.02 -19.99 -0.46
CA HIS A 379 22.93 -18.97 0.57
C HIS A 379 22.22 -17.73 0.01
N LEU A 380 20.89 -17.74 0.09
CA LEU A 380 20.08 -16.61 -0.30
C LEU A 380 19.84 -15.69 0.89
N THR A 381 19.84 -14.39 0.62
CA THR A 381 19.64 -13.33 1.60
C THR A 381 18.64 -12.30 1.08
N ALA A 382 18.11 -11.47 1.97
CA ALA A 382 17.38 -10.28 1.58
C ALA A 382 18.35 -9.28 0.93
N THR A 383 18.17 -8.98 -0.35
CA THR A 383 19.04 -8.03 -1.08
C THR A 383 18.35 -6.72 -1.42
N LYS A 384 17.01 -6.71 -1.37
CA LYS A 384 16.23 -5.54 -1.75
C LYS A 384 14.86 -5.57 -1.07
N ILE A 385 14.35 -4.39 -0.75
CA ILE A 385 13.01 -4.22 -0.19
C ILE A 385 12.25 -3.15 -0.95
N ILE A 386 10.94 -3.34 -1.12
CA ILE A 386 10.04 -2.39 -1.78
C ILE A 386 8.96 -1.99 -0.78
N PHE A 387 8.92 -0.72 -0.39
CA PHE A 387 7.90 -0.16 0.48
C PHE A 387 6.76 0.43 -0.34
N HIS A 388 5.53 0.00 -0.07
CA HIS A 388 4.33 0.41 -0.80
C HIS A 388 3.57 1.53 -0.11
N GLY A 389 3.26 2.60 -0.83
CA GLY A 389 2.56 3.77 -0.31
C GLY A 389 1.03 3.60 -0.24
N ASN A 390 0.46 2.60 -0.93
CA ASN A 390 -0.99 2.35 -1.04
C ASN A 390 -1.80 3.62 -1.36
N VAL A 391 -1.33 4.43 -2.32
CA VAL A 391 -1.91 5.75 -2.59
C VAL A 391 -3.21 5.62 -3.40
N PRO A 392 -4.35 6.17 -2.96
CA PRO A 392 -5.58 6.22 -3.77
C PRO A 392 -5.32 6.81 -5.15
N GLY A 393 -5.90 6.21 -6.19
CA GLY A 393 -5.67 6.61 -7.58
C GLY A 393 -4.42 6.00 -8.23
N SER A 394 -3.59 5.25 -7.49
CA SER A 394 -2.51 4.44 -8.07
C SER A 394 -3.03 3.10 -8.61
N TYR A 395 -2.35 2.56 -9.62
CA TYR A 395 -2.66 1.23 -10.19
C TYR A 395 -2.63 0.09 -9.16
N GLN A 396 -1.68 0.12 -8.22
CA GLN A 396 -1.52 -0.91 -7.18
C GLN A 396 -2.33 -0.62 -5.91
N PHE A 397 -3.27 0.34 -5.96
CA PHE A 397 -4.07 0.71 -4.80
C PHE A 397 -4.81 -0.50 -4.22
N ASN A 398 -4.69 -0.64 -2.90
CA ASN A 398 -5.24 -1.70 -2.07
C ASN A 398 -4.69 -3.11 -2.36
N ARG A 399 -3.54 -3.24 -3.03
CA ARG A 399 -2.80 -4.51 -3.08
C ARG A 399 -2.07 -4.76 -1.77
N HIS A 400 -1.37 -3.73 -1.29
CA HIS A 400 -0.62 -3.72 -0.05
C HIS A 400 -1.19 -2.69 0.91
N ARG A 401 -0.99 -2.90 2.21
CA ARG A 401 -1.15 -1.85 3.22
C ARG A 401 -0.14 -0.74 2.95
N ARG A 402 -0.47 0.49 3.34
CA ARG A 402 0.52 1.58 3.38
C ARG A 402 1.64 1.24 4.36
N CYS A 403 2.87 1.29 3.87
CA CYS A 403 4.10 1.25 4.64
C CYS A 403 4.65 2.67 4.78
N ARG A 404 4.74 3.14 6.02
CA ARG A 404 5.36 4.44 6.33
C ARG A 404 6.86 4.22 6.50
N TRP A 405 7.65 5.13 5.96
CA TRP A 405 9.11 5.06 6.04
C TRP A 405 9.75 6.42 6.31
N THR A 406 10.94 6.42 6.91
CA THR A 406 11.84 7.56 7.00
C THR A 406 13.23 7.22 6.44
N LEU A 407 13.91 8.23 5.90
CA LEU A 407 15.31 8.16 5.49
C LEU A 407 16.14 8.91 6.54
N ASP A 408 16.68 8.18 7.51
CA ASP A 408 17.40 8.74 8.65
C ASP A 408 18.89 9.00 8.32
N HIS A 409 19.38 8.42 7.23
CA HIS A 409 20.77 8.51 6.75
C HIS A 409 21.03 9.62 5.75
N VAL A 410 20.02 10.44 5.45
CA VAL A 410 20.15 11.58 4.54
C VAL A 410 20.36 12.82 5.42
N PRO A 411 21.61 13.23 5.70
CA PRO A 411 21.88 14.41 6.53
C PRO A 411 21.44 15.69 5.80
N SER A 412 21.02 16.69 6.57
CA SER A 412 20.97 18.06 6.07
C SER A 412 21.30 19.01 7.21
N GLU A 413 22.38 19.79 7.06
CA GLU A 413 22.66 20.90 7.97
C GLU A 413 21.49 21.92 8.02
N LEU A 414 20.60 21.89 7.02
CA LEU A 414 19.45 22.77 6.85
C LEU A 414 18.13 22.19 7.37
N ARG A 415 18.01 20.86 7.58
CA ARG A 415 16.79 20.21 8.05
C ARG A 415 17.10 19.11 9.07
N ARG A 416 16.68 19.32 10.33
CA ARG A 416 16.85 18.36 11.43
C ARG A 416 15.92 17.15 11.39
N GLU A 417 14.85 17.21 10.61
CA GLU A 417 13.84 16.14 10.50
C GLU A 417 14.15 15.24 9.29
N PRO A 418 14.05 13.91 9.45
CA PRO A 418 14.31 12.97 8.36
C PRO A 418 13.26 13.08 7.26
N LEU A 419 13.66 12.77 6.02
CA LEU A 419 12.72 12.65 4.90
C LEU A 419 11.76 11.50 5.18
N ASN A 420 10.49 11.67 4.83
CA ASN A 420 9.46 10.67 5.13
C ASN A 420 8.47 10.46 4.00
N SER A 421 7.72 9.36 4.10
CA SER A 421 6.75 8.89 3.12
C SER A 421 5.55 9.81 2.86
N GLU A 422 5.38 10.86 3.65
CA GLU A 422 4.28 11.82 3.58
C GLU A 422 4.65 13.13 2.88
N MET A 423 5.94 13.32 2.58
CA MET A 423 6.42 14.50 1.86
C MET A 423 6.11 14.41 0.37
N SER A 424 6.02 15.57 -0.28
CA SER A 424 5.98 15.62 -1.75
C SER A 424 7.30 15.10 -2.32
N PHE A 425 7.25 14.39 -3.45
CA PHE A 425 8.48 13.94 -4.08
C PHE A 425 9.38 15.11 -4.51
N ALA A 426 8.81 16.27 -4.85
CA ALA A 426 9.59 17.46 -5.16
C ALA A 426 10.48 17.91 -3.98
N ASP A 427 9.96 17.83 -2.76
CA ASP A 427 10.74 18.16 -1.55
C ASP A 427 11.78 17.08 -1.24
N ILE A 428 11.43 15.80 -1.40
CA ILE A 428 12.36 14.67 -1.22
C ILE A 428 13.51 14.78 -2.23
N SER A 429 13.18 14.92 -3.52
CA SER A 429 14.13 15.01 -4.64
C SER A 429 15.08 16.18 -4.45
N ARG A 430 14.59 17.35 -4.01
CA ARG A 430 15.43 18.53 -3.76
C ARG A 430 16.50 18.25 -2.71
N GLU A 431 16.16 17.59 -1.60
CA GLU A 431 17.14 17.28 -0.56
C GLU A 431 18.10 16.18 -0.99
N LEU A 432 17.61 15.11 -1.63
CA LEU A 432 18.47 14.03 -2.12
C LEU A 432 19.50 14.53 -3.15
N LYS A 433 19.09 15.45 -4.03
CA LYS A 433 20.01 16.12 -4.96
C LYS A 433 21.10 16.91 -4.26
N ASN A 434 20.79 17.57 -3.15
CA ASN A 434 21.78 18.29 -2.38
C ASN A 434 22.79 17.34 -1.71
N VAL A 435 22.31 16.21 -1.16
CA VAL A 435 23.15 15.23 -0.46
C VAL A 435 24.05 14.45 -1.43
N HIS A 436 23.52 14.05 -2.58
CA HIS A 436 24.26 13.24 -3.55
C HIS A 436 25.00 14.06 -4.61
N ARG A 437 25.09 15.39 -4.46
CA ARG A 437 25.75 16.26 -5.45
C ARG A 437 27.19 15.84 -5.73
N GLU A 438 27.93 15.42 -4.70
CA GLU A 438 29.34 15.02 -4.81
C GLU A 438 29.53 13.56 -5.27
N TYR A 439 28.45 12.78 -5.36
CA TYR A 439 28.49 11.41 -5.84
C TYR A 439 28.62 11.35 -7.38
N TYR A 440 28.06 12.33 -8.08
CA TYR A 440 28.09 12.36 -9.55
C TYR A 440 29.34 13.07 -10.06
N ALA A 441 30.04 12.44 -11.00
CA ALA A 441 31.26 13.02 -11.57
C ALA A 441 30.95 14.19 -12.51
N THR A 442 29.74 14.24 -13.09
CA THR A 442 29.31 15.27 -14.03
C THR A 442 27.84 15.66 -13.83
N GLU A 443 27.49 16.92 -14.14
CA GLU A 443 26.09 17.39 -14.15
C GLU A 443 25.21 16.62 -15.16
N GLU A 444 25.82 16.08 -16.22
CA GLU A 444 25.11 15.28 -17.23
C GLU A 444 24.71 13.90 -16.69
N GLU A 445 25.58 13.25 -15.92
CA GLU A 445 25.32 11.98 -15.23
C GLU A 445 24.25 12.15 -14.15
N GLU A 446 24.36 13.21 -13.34
CA GLU A 446 23.35 13.61 -12.37
C GLU A 446 21.97 13.77 -13.05
N ARG A 447 21.93 14.51 -14.17
CA ARG A 447 20.68 14.73 -14.91
C ARG A 447 20.13 13.46 -15.54
N LEU A 448 20.98 12.52 -15.97
CA LEU A 448 20.56 11.27 -16.60
C LEU A 448 20.00 10.27 -15.59
N GLN A 449 20.69 10.06 -14.45
CA GLN A 449 20.26 9.11 -13.42
C GLN A 449 19.02 9.62 -12.65
N GLN A 450 18.87 10.93 -12.53
CA GLN A 450 17.74 11.56 -11.81
C GLN A 450 16.60 12.01 -12.73
N ARG A 451 16.65 11.67 -14.02
CA ARG A 451 15.55 11.97 -14.95
C ARG A 451 14.38 11.02 -14.67
N GLY A 452 13.19 11.59 -14.51
CA GLY A 452 11.95 10.81 -14.42
C GLY A 452 11.78 9.94 -15.66
N MET A 453 11.80 8.62 -15.48
CA MET A 453 11.48 7.66 -16.53
C MET A 453 10.00 7.34 -16.46
N ALA A 454 9.24 7.72 -17.50
CA ALA A 454 7.81 7.47 -17.55
C ALA A 454 7.52 5.97 -17.75
N LEU A 455 6.65 5.43 -16.91
CA LEU A 455 6.17 4.05 -16.92
C LEU A 455 4.64 4.06 -16.95
N ASN A 456 4.04 3.25 -17.82
CA ASN A 456 2.59 3.10 -17.89
C ASN A 456 2.17 1.69 -17.44
N ARG A 457 1.66 1.52 -16.24
CA ARG A 457 1.19 0.24 -15.69
C ARG A 457 -0.14 -0.27 -16.28
N GLY A 458 -0.86 0.55 -17.04
CA GLY A 458 -2.17 0.21 -17.59
C GLY A 458 -2.13 -0.60 -18.89
N TRP A 459 -0.98 -0.71 -19.54
CA TRP A 459 -0.79 -1.56 -20.71
C TRP A 459 -0.49 -2.97 -20.21
N GLY A 460 -1.25 -3.99 -20.64
CA GLY A 460 -1.21 -5.35 -20.07
C GLY A 460 0.13 -6.11 -20.18
N ASP A 461 1.15 -5.47 -20.77
CA ASP A 461 2.54 -5.93 -20.87
C ASP A 461 3.49 -5.18 -19.92
N SER A 462 2.96 -4.22 -19.16
CA SER A 462 3.70 -3.47 -18.16
C SER A 462 3.73 -4.23 -16.85
N PRO A 463 4.83 -4.17 -16.08
CA PRO A 463 5.00 -4.79 -14.76
C PRO A 463 3.79 -4.66 -13.84
N GLY A 464 2.83 -5.57 -13.96
CA GLY A 464 1.64 -5.61 -13.10
C GLY A 464 2.02 -5.98 -11.67
N SER A 465 3.23 -6.51 -11.49
CA SER A 465 3.86 -6.81 -10.22
C SER A 465 5.00 -5.83 -9.94
N SER A 466 5.13 -5.39 -8.69
CA SER A 466 6.28 -4.64 -8.13
C SER A 466 7.65 -5.25 -8.45
N VAL A 467 7.64 -6.49 -8.92
CA VAL A 467 8.74 -7.40 -9.18
C VAL A 467 9.49 -7.16 -10.50
N GLU A 468 8.86 -6.67 -11.57
CA GLU A 468 9.52 -6.61 -12.89
C GLU A 468 10.26 -5.28 -13.16
N LEU A 469 10.27 -4.35 -12.20
CA LEU A 469 10.80 -3.00 -12.37
C LEU A 469 12.32 -2.91 -12.56
N LEU A 470 13.08 -3.96 -12.28
CA LEU A 470 14.52 -3.81 -12.03
C LEU A 470 15.42 -4.75 -12.85
N GLY A 471 14.87 -5.55 -13.75
CA GLY A 471 15.67 -6.40 -14.64
C GLY A 471 16.41 -5.67 -15.78
N GLY A 472 16.23 -4.36 -15.92
CA GLY A 472 16.81 -3.57 -17.02
C GLY A 472 17.72 -2.41 -16.60
N TRP A 473 17.86 -2.12 -15.31
CA TRP A 473 18.55 -0.90 -14.86
C TRP A 473 20.05 -1.11 -14.64
N GLU A 474 20.49 -2.33 -14.27
CA GLU A 474 21.92 -2.69 -14.18
C GLU A 474 22.59 -2.85 -15.56
N ASP A 475 21.84 -3.26 -16.59
CA ASP A 475 22.36 -3.55 -17.94
C ASP A 475 22.32 -2.36 -18.93
N SER A 476 21.79 -1.19 -18.51
CA SER A 476 21.47 -0.09 -19.44
C SER A 476 22.67 0.74 -19.94
N SER A 477 23.91 0.30 -19.71
CA SER A 477 25.07 0.92 -20.35
C SER A 477 25.21 0.60 -21.84
N ASN A 478 24.48 -0.39 -22.39
CA ASN A 478 24.51 -0.69 -23.82
C ASN A 478 23.24 -1.41 -24.33
N LYS A 479 22.28 -0.66 -24.89
CA LYS A 479 21.58 -0.92 -26.19
C LYS A 479 20.26 -0.16 -26.29
N LYS A 480 20.08 0.52 -27.43
CA LYS A 480 18.83 1.18 -27.84
C LYS A 480 17.81 0.13 -28.31
N SER A 481 16.59 0.17 -27.80
CA SER A 481 15.45 -0.57 -28.36
C SER A 481 14.33 0.40 -28.76
N LYS A 482 14.10 0.51 -30.06
CA LYS A 482 12.87 1.01 -30.69
C LYS A 482 11.86 -0.13 -30.62
N PHE A 483 10.59 0.11 -30.32
CA PHE A 483 9.42 -0.43 -31.06
C PHE A 483 8.13 0.28 -30.61
N ALA A 484 7.21 0.49 -31.56
CA ALA A 484 5.99 1.26 -31.43
C ALA A 484 4.75 0.38 -31.64
N ASN A 485 3.69 0.69 -30.86
CA ASN A 485 2.24 0.53 -31.04
C ASN A 485 1.58 -0.78 -31.51
N ALA A 486 0.50 -1.14 -30.80
CA ALA A 486 -0.85 -1.34 -31.36
C ALA A 486 -1.92 -1.16 -30.26
N GLY A 487 -3.01 -0.47 -30.60
CA GLY A 487 -4.01 0.06 -29.66
C GLY A 487 -5.14 -0.90 -29.25
N SER A 488 -5.82 -0.52 -28.16
CA SER A 488 -7.14 -0.99 -27.77
C SER A 488 -7.93 0.19 -27.22
N ASP A 489 -9.11 0.43 -27.79
CA ASP A 489 -10.08 1.45 -27.39
C ASP A 489 -10.41 1.34 -25.89
N LEU A 490 -10.29 2.46 -25.17
CA LEU A 490 -10.68 2.61 -23.78
C LEU A 490 -11.80 3.65 -23.65
N LEU A 491 -12.89 3.18 -23.05
CA LEU A 491 -14.04 3.92 -22.56
C LEU A 491 -13.59 5.19 -21.79
N GLU A 492 -14.08 6.35 -22.23
CA GLU A 492 -13.89 7.66 -21.57
C GLU A 492 -14.32 7.58 -20.09
N GLY A 493 -13.33 7.62 -19.18
CA GLY A 493 -13.54 7.65 -17.73
C GLY A 493 -12.42 7.01 -16.91
N ALA A 494 -11.62 6.11 -17.51
CA ALA A 494 -10.45 5.48 -16.89
C ALA A 494 -9.15 6.23 -17.25
N GLY A 495 -9.11 7.54 -16.98
CA GLY A 495 -7.93 8.35 -17.25
C GLY A 495 -6.79 7.99 -16.29
N ASP A 496 -5.66 7.56 -16.85
CA ASP A 496 -4.32 7.86 -16.34
C ASP A 496 -3.80 7.13 -15.07
N VAL A 497 -4.58 6.22 -14.48
CA VAL A 497 -4.26 5.47 -13.23
C VAL A 497 -2.93 4.68 -13.30
N GLY A 498 -2.45 4.37 -14.51
CA GLY A 498 -1.22 3.60 -14.73
C GLY A 498 0.06 4.42 -14.90
N ASN A 499 -0.02 5.73 -15.13
CA ASN A 499 1.16 6.52 -15.50
C ASN A 499 1.92 7.02 -14.28
N VAL A 500 3.16 6.58 -14.14
CA VAL A 500 4.08 6.91 -13.05
C VAL A 500 5.45 7.30 -13.60
N GLU A 501 6.23 8.02 -12.80
CA GLU A 501 7.61 8.36 -13.11
C GLU A 501 8.55 7.70 -12.12
N LEU A 502 9.64 7.11 -12.63
CA LEU A 502 10.67 6.50 -11.81
C LEU A 502 11.86 7.44 -11.67
N PHE A 503 12.36 7.58 -10.45
CA PHE A 503 13.53 8.41 -10.14
C PHE A 503 14.55 7.60 -9.36
N GLY A 504 15.78 7.64 -9.86
CA GLY A 504 16.92 6.94 -9.32
C GLY A 504 17.77 7.79 -8.38
N PHE A 505 18.21 7.20 -7.27
CA PHE A 505 19.26 7.70 -6.38
C PHE A 505 20.15 6.53 -5.93
N PRO A 506 21.37 6.78 -5.42
CA PRO A 506 22.23 5.70 -4.93
C PRO A 506 21.51 4.83 -3.88
N GLY A 507 21.41 3.53 -4.15
CA GLY A 507 20.70 2.54 -3.31
C GLY A 507 19.18 2.69 -3.22
N MET A 508 18.56 3.58 -4.01
CA MET A 508 17.13 3.89 -3.90
C MET A 508 16.45 4.17 -5.25
N VAL A 509 15.23 3.66 -5.43
CA VAL A 509 14.37 4.03 -6.57
C VAL A 509 13.01 4.44 -6.06
N PHE A 510 12.55 5.60 -6.51
CA PHE A 510 11.22 6.14 -6.19
C PHE A 510 10.30 5.99 -7.39
N GLU A 511 9.11 5.46 -7.14
CA GLU A 511 8.00 5.50 -8.08
C GLU A 511 7.05 6.62 -7.66
N VAL A 512 6.76 7.54 -8.56
CA VAL A 512 6.06 8.79 -8.25
C VAL A 512 4.85 8.94 -9.16
N LEU A 513 3.71 9.24 -8.56
CA LEU A 513 2.49 9.53 -9.29
C LEU A 513 2.51 10.94 -9.88
N LYS A 514 1.64 11.23 -10.85
CA LYS A 514 1.53 12.56 -11.46
C LYS A 514 1.23 13.71 -10.50
N ASN A 515 0.58 13.42 -9.37
CA ASN A 515 0.33 14.39 -8.30
C ASN A 515 1.53 14.60 -7.36
N GLY A 516 2.68 13.98 -7.64
CA GLY A 516 3.91 14.10 -6.85
C GLY A 516 3.94 13.23 -5.59
N ALA A 517 2.95 12.38 -5.36
CA ALA A 517 2.96 11.42 -4.27
C ALA A 517 3.87 10.21 -4.60
N VAL A 518 4.66 9.76 -3.61
CA VAL A 518 5.47 8.55 -3.75
C VAL A 518 4.57 7.32 -3.65
N SER A 519 4.47 6.56 -4.73
CA SER A 519 3.73 5.30 -4.86
C SER A 519 4.50 4.16 -4.19
N SER A 520 5.80 4.06 -4.46
CA SER A 520 6.68 3.05 -3.86
C SER A 520 8.11 3.57 -3.71
N LEU A 521 8.84 3.02 -2.74
CA LEU A 521 10.27 3.22 -2.53
C LEU A 521 10.96 1.85 -2.51
N THR A 522 11.91 1.65 -3.41
CA THR A 522 12.79 0.49 -3.43
C THR A 522 14.13 0.85 -2.80
N VAL A 523 14.65 0.02 -1.90
CA VAL A 523 15.99 0.15 -1.30
C VAL A 523 16.79 -1.12 -1.57
N TYR A 524 18.05 -0.99 -2.00
CA TYR A 524 18.94 -2.09 -2.36
C TYR A 524 20.43 -1.80 -2.11
#